data_AF-A0A3D3KKF8-F1
#
_entry.id   AF-A0A3D3KKF8-F1
#
_cell.length_a   1.000
_cell.length_b   1.000
_cell.length_c   1.000
_cell.angle_alpha   90.00
_cell.angle_beta   90.00
_cell.angle_gamma   90.00
#
_symmetry.space_group_name_H-M   'P 1'
#
loop_
_entity.id
_entity.type
_entity.pdbx_description
1 polymer ?
#
loop_
_entity_poly.entity_id
_entity_poly.type
_entity_poly.pdbx_seq_one_letter_code
_entity_poly.pdbx_strand_id
1 'polypeptide(L)'
;MRIFDNPEYPEITRGVIKKAEDILRSIPEEKQKRIKVDEKALFEEILNDENIEEKFDGGIESIITNLTPWKKDVFECLLKLDSDVFSLEEVYFFEKELKRLHPNNQNIRPKIRQQLQSLRDIGLVEFIKPGLYKKLWT
;
A
#
# COMPACT_ATOMS: atom_id res chain seq x y z
N MET A 1 1.46 11.89 -18.45
CA MET A 1 1.24 13.37 -18.43
C MET A 1 1.39 13.82 -16.98
N ARG A 2 2.25 14.80 -16.64
CA ARG A 2 2.54 15.14 -15.23
C ARG A 2 1.27 15.70 -14.55
N ILE A 3 0.61 14.87 -13.74
CA ILE A 3 -0.60 15.23 -12.98
C ILE A 3 -0.34 16.43 -12.03
N PHE A 4 0.93 16.70 -11.72
CA PHE A 4 1.37 17.78 -10.83
C PHE A 4 1.79 19.09 -11.54
N ASP A 5 1.88 19.13 -12.87
CA ASP A 5 2.28 20.33 -13.61
C ASP A 5 1.03 21.05 -14.20
N ASN A 6 0.04 21.33 -13.36
CA ASN A 6 -1.09 22.19 -13.75
C ASN A 6 -0.87 23.62 -13.23
N PRO A 7 -0.57 24.61 -14.09
CA PRO A 7 -0.30 25.99 -13.67
C PRO A 7 -1.52 26.72 -13.10
N GLU A 8 -2.74 26.19 -13.24
CA GLU A 8 -3.95 26.78 -12.63
C GLU A 8 -4.18 26.36 -11.17
N TYR A 9 -3.53 25.30 -10.69
CA TYR A 9 -3.71 24.79 -9.33
C TYR A 9 -2.42 24.90 -8.53
N PRO A 10 -2.49 25.26 -7.22
CA PRO A 10 -1.31 25.29 -6.39
C PRO A 10 -0.70 23.88 -6.33
N GLU A 11 0.61 23.78 -6.56
CA GLU A 11 1.36 22.54 -6.37
C GLU A 11 1.02 21.93 -5.01
N ILE A 12 0.78 20.61 -4.97
CA ILE A 12 0.53 19.90 -3.72
C ILE A 12 1.85 19.82 -2.94
N THR A 13 2.14 20.86 -2.18
CA THR A 13 3.32 20.90 -1.32
C THR A 13 3.07 20.17 -0.01
N ARG A 14 4.15 19.71 0.65
CA ARG A 14 4.06 19.16 2.03
C ARG A 14 3.36 20.11 3.00
N GLY A 15 3.50 21.42 2.80
CA GLY A 15 2.81 22.43 3.60
C GLY A 15 1.29 22.39 3.44
N VAL A 16 0.81 22.19 2.21
CA VAL A 16 -0.62 22.02 1.90
C VAL A 16 -1.17 20.74 2.54
N ILE A 17 -0.44 19.63 2.42
CA ILE A 17 -0.83 18.33 3.02
C ILE A 17 -0.91 18.45 4.55
N LYS A 18 0.11 19.04 5.20
CA LYS A 18 0.13 19.22 6.65
C LYS A 18 -1.05 20.05 7.14
N LYS A 19 -1.36 21.14 6.43
CA LYS A 19 -2.51 21.99 6.76
C LYS A 19 -3.84 21.23 6.61
N ALA A 20 -3.96 20.37 5.61
CA ALA A 20 -5.13 19.51 5.44
C ALA A 20 -5.24 18.49 6.59
N GLU A 21 -4.15 17.86 7.00
CA GLU A 21 -4.13 16.97 8.18
C GLU A 21 -4.55 17.69 9.46
N ASP A 22 -4.03 18.89 9.71
CA ASP A 22 -4.35 19.68 10.90
C ASP A 22 -5.86 20.02 10.94
N ILE A 23 -6.44 20.37 9.78
CA ILE A 23 -7.88 20.60 9.64
C ILE A 23 -8.65 19.32 9.96
N LEU A 24 -8.25 18.18 9.40
CA LEU A 24 -8.93 16.90 9.64
C LEU A 24 -8.87 16.48 11.12
N ARG A 25 -7.73 16.68 11.79
CA ARG A 25 -7.54 16.37 13.22
C ARG A 25 -8.36 17.28 14.14
N SER A 26 -8.64 18.51 13.71
CA SER A 26 -9.50 19.43 14.47
C SER A 26 -10.98 19.04 14.45
N ILE A 27 -11.37 18.12 13.55
CA ILE A 27 -12.72 17.60 13.44
C ILE A 27 -12.87 16.36 14.33
N PRO A 28 -13.90 16.28 15.21
CA PRO A 28 -14.18 15.09 15.99
C PRO A 28 -14.29 13.84 15.10
N GLU A 29 -13.75 12.69 15.54
CA GLU A 29 -13.67 11.46 14.72
C GLU A 29 -15.03 11.07 14.09
N GLU A 30 -16.14 11.25 14.81
CA GLU A 30 -17.50 10.94 14.34
C GLU A 30 -17.94 11.81 13.14
N LYS A 31 -17.32 12.99 12.98
CA LYS A 31 -17.63 13.97 11.93
C LYS A 31 -16.57 14.02 10.84
N GLN A 32 -15.47 13.28 10.99
CA GLN A 32 -14.51 13.08 9.91
C GLN A 32 -15.21 12.28 8.81
N LYS A 33 -15.65 12.98 7.76
CA LYS A 33 -16.16 12.31 6.57
C LYS A 33 -15.03 11.45 6.03
N ARG A 34 -15.19 10.12 6.07
CA ARG A 34 -14.45 9.26 5.14
C ARG A 34 -14.79 9.76 3.76
N ILE A 35 -13.84 10.40 3.11
CA ILE A 35 -13.95 10.68 1.70
C ILE A 35 -14.02 9.29 1.05
N LYS A 36 -15.24 8.83 0.71
CA LYS A 36 -15.43 7.72 -0.22
C LYS A 36 -15.14 8.24 -1.63
N VAL A 37 -13.94 8.79 -1.83
CA VAL A 37 -13.31 8.58 -3.13
C VAL A 37 -13.08 7.09 -3.13
N ASP A 38 -13.60 6.42 -4.15
CA ASP A 38 -13.23 5.03 -4.36
C ASP A 38 -11.72 5.08 -4.59
N GLU A 39 -10.94 4.93 -3.51
CA GLU A 39 -9.48 5.01 -3.54
C GLU A 39 -9.01 4.11 -4.67
N LYS A 40 -9.64 2.94 -4.81
CA LYS A 40 -9.45 2.05 -5.93
C LYS A 40 -9.62 2.73 -7.29
N ALA A 41 -10.70 3.46 -7.57
CA ALA A 41 -10.89 4.11 -8.87
C ALA A 41 -9.82 5.17 -9.19
N LEU A 42 -9.42 5.97 -8.20
CA LEU A 42 -8.37 6.97 -8.36
C LEU A 42 -6.99 6.31 -8.53
N PHE A 43 -6.70 5.28 -7.75
CA PHE A 43 -5.46 4.50 -7.85
C PHE A 43 -5.40 3.71 -9.17
N GLU A 44 -6.51 3.16 -9.66
CA GLU A 44 -6.59 2.47 -10.95
C GLU A 44 -6.36 3.45 -12.11
N GLU A 45 -6.92 4.67 -12.06
CA GLU A 45 -6.67 5.69 -13.08
C GLU A 45 -5.20 6.11 -13.10
N ILE A 46 -4.56 6.23 -11.93
CA ILE A 46 -3.13 6.52 -11.80
C ILE A 46 -2.28 5.34 -12.32
N LEU A 47 -2.55 4.11 -11.87
CA LEU A 47 -1.77 2.92 -12.25
C LEU A 47 -1.90 2.55 -13.73
N ASN A 48 -3.00 2.92 -14.37
CA ASN A 48 -3.23 2.70 -15.80
C ASN A 48 -2.70 3.85 -16.69
N ASP A 49 -2.13 4.92 -16.13
CA ASP A 49 -1.39 5.90 -16.93
C ASP A 49 -0.07 5.27 -17.40
N GLU A 50 -0.02 4.94 -18.69
CA GLU A 50 1.15 4.35 -19.37
C GLU A 50 2.41 5.23 -19.29
N ASN A 51 2.30 6.48 -18.81
CA ASN A 51 3.42 7.39 -18.56
C ASN A 51 3.94 7.37 -17.11
N ILE A 52 3.44 6.51 -16.22
CA ILE A 52 4.08 6.31 -14.92
C ILE A 52 5.28 5.37 -15.10
N GLU A 53 6.37 5.94 -15.64
CA GLU A 53 7.68 5.27 -15.72
C GLU A 53 8.39 5.21 -14.35
N GLU A 54 7.83 5.78 -13.29
CA GLU A 54 8.47 5.80 -11.98
C GLU A 54 7.89 4.73 -11.06
N LYS A 55 8.46 3.52 -11.14
CA LYS A 55 8.46 2.64 -9.96
C LYS A 55 9.09 3.43 -8.81
N PHE A 56 8.41 3.49 -7.66
CA PHE A 56 8.78 4.29 -6.51
C PHE A 56 10.17 3.88 -5.96
N ASP A 57 11.24 4.57 -6.38
CA ASP A 57 12.65 4.27 -6.07
C ASP A 57 13.03 4.59 -4.61
N GLY A 58 12.63 5.75 -4.08
CA GLY A 58 13.22 6.30 -2.85
C GLY A 58 12.49 6.04 -1.53
N GLY A 59 11.53 5.12 -1.46
CA GLY A 59 10.50 5.14 -0.40
C GLY A 59 10.40 3.94 0.55
N ILE A 60 11.12 2.83 0.31
CA ILE A 60 10.88 1.55 1.01
C ILE A 60 10.97 1.70 2.53
N GLU A 61 12.00 2.41 3.03
CA GLU A 61 12.18 2.65 4.47
C GLU A 61 11.01 3.45 5.06
N SER A 62 10.51 4.44 4.33
CA SER A 62 9.37 5.26 4.75
C SER A 62 8.08 4.43 4.82
N ILE A 63 7.86 3.55 3.82
CA ILE A 63 6.74 2.61 3.80
C ILE A 63 6.82 1.70 5.04
N ILE A 64 7.97 1.03 5.24
CA ILE A 64 8.19 0.10 6.35
C ILE A 64 7.93 0.77 7.70
N THR A 65 8.37 2.02 7.89
CA THR A 65 8.25 2.75 9.16
C THR A 65 6.79 3.11 9.49
N ASN A 66 5.93 3.25 8.48
CA ASN A 66 4.52 3.63 8.65
C ASN A 66 3.56 2.43 8.61
N LEU A 67 4.04 1.21 8.36
CA LEU A 67 3.22 0.01 8.36
C LEU A 67 3.07 -0.57 9.78
N THR A 68 1.87 -1.02 10.11
CA THR A 68 1.62 -1.83 11.32
C THR A 68 2.44 -3.12 11.29
N PRO A 69 2.83 -3.72 12.43
CA PRO A 69 3.76 -4.86 12.48
C PRO A 69 3.43 -5.99 11.51
N TRP A 70 2.18 -6.46 11.47
CA TRP A 70 1.77 -7.52 10.54
C TRP A 70 1.89 -7.15 9.05
N LYS A 71 1.51 -5.92 8.69
CA LYS A 71 1.63 -5.44 7.30
C LYS A 71 3.09 -5.30 6.92
N LYS A 72 3.90 -4.78 7.84
CA LYS A 72 5.35 -4.65 7.69
C LYS A 72 5.99 -6.01 7.45
N ASP A 73 5.74 -6.99 8.31
CA ASP A 73 6.37 -8.31 8.21
C ASP A 73 5.97 -9.04 6.92
N VAL A 74 4.72 -8.89 6.47
CA VAL A 74 4.28 -9.41 5.16
C VAL A 74 4.93 -8.64 4.01
N PHE A 75 5.02 -7.32 4.09
CA PHE A 75 5.68 -6.50 3.07
C PHE A 75 7.17 -6.86 2.94
N GLU A 76 7.87 -7.06 4.06
CA GLU A 76 9.25 -7.56 4.08
C GLU A 76 9.39 -8.96 3.46
N CYS A 77 8.40 -9.84 3.59
CA CYS A 77 8.40 -11.10 2.85
C CYS A 77 8.30 -10.88 1.33
N LEU A 78 7.51 -9.90 0.88
CA LEU A 78 7.39 -9.57 -0.54
C LEU A 78 8.70 -8.98 -1.10
N LEU A 79 9.44 -8.21 -0.31
CA LEU A 79 10.76 -7.69 -0.69
C LEU A 79 11.78 -8.81 -0.98
N LYS A 80 11.62 -9.98 -0.36
CA LYS A 80 12.49 -11.14 -0.58
C LYS A 80 12.18 -11.93 -1.87
N LEU A 81 11.07 -11.63 -2.53
CA LEU A 81 10.72 -12.26 -3.80
C LEU A 81 11.40 -11.47 -4.92
N ASP A 82 12.10 -12.14 -5.84
CA ASP A 82 12.81 -11.44 -6.92
C ASP A 82 11.88 -10.91 -8.02
N SER A 83 10.71 -11.54 -8.19
CA SER A 83 9.75 -11.15 -9.22
C SER A 83 8.82 -10.03 -8.74
N ASP A 84 8.46 -9.13 -9.66
CA ASP A 84 7.38 -8.17 -9.48
C ASP A 84 6.02 -8.86 -9.37
N VAL A 85 5.85 -10.00 -10.05
CA VAL A 85 4.61 -10.80 -10.03
C VAL A 85 4.83 -12.01 -9.15
N PHE A 86 3.96 -12.19 -8.17
CA PHE A 86 4.08 -13.29 -7.21
C PHE A 86 2.74 -13.96 -6.92
N SER A 87 2.81 -15.23 -6.58
CA SER A 87 1.68 -16.05 -6.18
C SER A 87 1.46 -16.03 -4.67
N LEU A 88 0.23 -16.28 -4.25
CA LEU A 88 -0.13 -16.45 -2.84
C LEU A 88 0.62 -17.63 -2.20
N GLU A 89 0.85 -18.69 -2.97
CA GLU A 89 1.64 -19.86 -2.52
C GLU A 89 3.09 -19.48 -2.24
N GLU A 90 3.68 -18.58 -3.03
CA GLU A 90 5.03 -18.07 -2.75
C GLU A 90 5.09 -17.34 -1.40
N VAL A 91 4.07 -16.55 -1.08
CA VAL A 91 3.99 -15.88 0.23
C VAL A 91 3.79 -16.90 1.37
N TYR A 92 3.13 -18.03 1.11
CA TYR A 92 2.97 -19.10 2.10
C TYR A 92 4.27 -19.82 2.45
N PHE A 93 5.33 -19.74 1.65
CA PHE A 93 6.65 -20.24 2.06
C PHE A 93 7.19 -19.52 3.31
N PHE A 94 6.77 -18.27 3.55
CA PHE A 94 7.14 -17.50 4.74
C PHE A 94 6.26 -17.80 5.97
N GLU A 95 5.32 -18.75 5.90
CA GLU A 95 4.40 -19.07 7.00
C GLU A 95 5.15 -19.38 8.31
N LYS A 96 6.23 -20.15 8.26
CA LYS A 96 7.03 -20.50 9.45
C LYS A 96 7.74 -19.28 10.04
N GLU A 97 8.25 -18.39 9.18
CA GLU A 97 8.90 -17.16 9.60
C GLU A 97 7.90 -16.22 10.27
N LEU A 98 6.75 -15.99 9.64
CA LEU A 98 5.67 -15.15 10.18
C LEU A 98 5.07 -15.74 11.46
N LYS A 99 5.01 -17.07 11.59
CA LYS A 99 4.60 -17.74 12.83
C LYS A 99 5.59 -17.48 13.97
N ARG A 100 6.89 -17.41 13.68
CA ARG A 100 7.93 -17.10 14.67
C ARG A 100 7.85 -15.63 15.11
N LEU A 101 7.59 -14.71 14.18
CA LEU A 101 7.42 -13.28 14.48
C LEU A 101 6.12 -13.00 15.24
N HIS A 102 5.08 -13.80 14.99
CA HIS A 102 3.76 -13.65 15.62
C HIS A 102 3.27 -14.97 16.26
N PRO A 103 3.91 -15.43 17.35
CA PRO A 103 3.69 -16.77 17.92
C PRO A 103 2.25 -17.00 18.38
N ASN A 104 1.57 -15.95 18.85
CA ASN A 104 0.21 -16.02 19.37
C ASN A 104 -0.86 -16.22 18.29
N ASN A 105 -0.55 -15.99 17.01
CA ASN A 105 -1.53 -16.16 15.94
C ASN A 105 -1.56 -17.60 15.44
N GLN A 106 -2.70 -18.28 15.58
CA GLN A 106 -2.88 -19.67 15.13
C GLN A 106 -3.30 -19.78 13.65
N ASN A 107 -3.66 -18.66 13.02
CA ASN A 107 -4.23 -18.59 11.67
C ASN A 107 -3.33 -17.74 10.75
N ILE A 108 -2.12 -18.22 10.45
CA ILE A 108 -1.12 -17.47 9.69
C ILE A 108 -1.55 -17.24 8.23
N ARG A 109 -1.92 -18.29 7.48
CA ARG A 109 -2.36 -18.13 6.08
C ARG A 109 -3.57 -17.22 5.91
N PRO A 110 -4.64 -17.30 6.75
CA PRO A 110 -5.70 -16.31 6.74
C PRO A 110 -5.21 -14.89 6.99
N LYS A 111 -4.28 -14.70 7.93
CA LYS A 111 -3.72 -13.39 8.26
C LYS A 111 -2.89 -12.81 7.11
N ILE A 112 -2.10 -13.63 6.41
CA ILE A 112 -1.38 -13.27 5.18
C ILE A 112 -2.35 -12.73 4.14
N ARG A 113 -3.44 -13.46 3.84
CA ARG A 113 -4.46 -13.01 2.89
C ARG A 113 -5.07 -11.67 3.29
N GLN A 114 -5.38 -11.49 4.57
CA GLN A 114 -5.89 -10.22 5.10
C GLN A 114 -4.88 -9.08 4.91
N GLN A 115 -3.58 -9.33 5.13
CA GLN A 115 -2.55 -8.30 4.95
C GLN A 115 -2.36 -7.96 3.46
N LEU A 116 -2.35 -8.94 2.56
CA LEU A 116 -2.28 -8.70 1.12
C LEU A 116 -3.48 -7.87 0.62
N GLN A 117 -4.69 -8.16 1.10
CA GLN A 117 -5.87 -7.33 0.82
C GLN A 117 -5.67 -5.89 1.32
N SER A 118 -5.13 -5.73 2.54
CA SER A 118 -4.86 -4.39 3.08
C SER A 118 -3.77 -3.64 2.33
N LEU A 119 -2.72 -4.33 1.87
CA LEU A 119 -1.65 -3.75 1.05
C LEU A 119 -2.16 -3.36 -0.34
N ARG A 120 -3.11 -4.12 -0.88
CA ARG A 120 -3.81 -3.79 -2.13
C ARG A 120 -4.66 -2.54 -1.97
N ASP A 121 -5.44 -2.46 -0.89
CA ASP A 121 -6.35 -1.34 -0.66
C ASP A 121 -5.59 -0.01 -0.51
N ILE A 122 -4.32 -0.03 -0.08
CA ILE A 122 -3.45 1.16 -0.01
C ILE A 122 -2.53 1.34 -1.24
N GLY A 123 -2.73 0.56 -2.30
CA GLY A 123 -2.02 0.72 -3.58
C GLY A 123 -0.56 0.25 -3.59
N LEU A 124 -0.13 -0.63 -2.67
CA LEU A 124 1.22 -1.21 -2.71
C LEU A 124 1.28 -2.46 -3.60
N VAL A 125 0.21 -3.24 -3.65
CA VAL A 125 0.12 -4.43 -4.52
C VAL A 125 -1.15 -4.39 -5.37
N GLU A 126 -1.08 -4.96 -6.56
CA GLU A 126 -2.21 -5.12 -7.47
C GLU A 126 -2.70 -6.57 -7.44
N PHE A 127 -4.02 -6.79 -7.46
CA PHE A 127 -4.61 -8.13 -7.61
C PHE A 127 -4.85 -8.41 -9.09
N ILE A 128 -4.09 -9.33 -9.67
CA ILE A 128 -4.22 -9.69 -11.09
C ILE A 128 -5.37 -10.69 -11.27
N LYS A 129 -5.30 -11.80 -10.54
CA LYS A 129 -6.26 -12.91 -10.62
C LYS A 129 -6.20 -13.75 -9.34
N PRO A 130 -7.12 -14.72 -9.12
CA PRO A 130 -7.12 -15.51 -7.89
C PRO A 130 -5.74 -16.11 -7.57
N GLY A 131 -5.18 -15.70 -6.43
CA GLY A 131 -3.88 -16.17 -5.97
C GLY A 131 -2.65 -15.55 -6.66
N LEU A 132 -2.81 -14.52 -7.50
CA LEU A 132 -1.71 -13.85 -8.19
C LEU A 132 -1.76 -12.33 -8.00
N TYR A 133 -0.62 -11.75 -7.65
CA TYR A 133 -0.46 -10.34 -7.31
C TYR A 133 0.76 -9.73 -8.01
N LYS A 134 0.81 -8.41 -8.09
CA LYS A 134 1.95 -7.64 -8.60
C LYS A 134 2.38 -6.56 -7.62
N LYS A 135 3.68 -6.37 -7.43
CA LYS A 135 4.27 -5.27 -6.65
C LYS A 135 4.23 -3.99 -7.45
N LEU A 136 3.97 -2.87 -6.78
CA LEU A 136 3.90 -1.54 -7.40
C LEU A 136 5.11 -0.64 -7.01
N TRP A 137 6.20 -1.26 -6.55
CA TRP A 137 7.46 -0.59 -6.17
C TRP A 137 8.66 -1.26 -6.88
N THR A 138 9.79 -0.54 -7.01
CA THR A 138 11.11 -1.10 -7.39
C THR A 138 11.86 -1.51 -6.15
#